data_AF-M5CFB9-F1
#
_entry.id   AF-M5CFB9-F1
#
_cell.length_a   1.000
_cell.length_b   1.000
_cell.length_c   1.000
_cell.angle_alpha   90.00
_cell.angle_beta   90.00
_cell.angle_gamma   90.00
#
_symmetry.space_group_name_H-M   'P 1'
#
loop_
_entity.id
_entity.type
_entity.pdbx_description
1 polymer ?
#
loop_
_entity_poly.entity_id
_entity_poly.type
_entity_poly.pdbx_seq_one_letter_code
_entity_poly.pdbx_strand_id
1 'polypeptide(L)'
;MSASFSPAELNYDTHDKELLAIIRAFEHGRIFLEGTEHPVTVLTNHKNLEYWKSARMFNRRHARWHLILASYNFVIAYRPGKQSQKPDALSRRADHSEIEPSPQIMLPETQFEGFGAEIATPLLEQIKDALQDDPSLDTVMAAAADPDSMPHSIAAKFKDYTLQDGLLLYQGRIVVPDEPEIKQQLLSHFHDSPGSGHQGRARTLELISRHYYWPAMKFQVNRYVESCEICQRNKGHVQHFALKSLSVPAGPWEDVSYDFIVKLPKCRGNDSILVVVDRFSKMVHFIPFKETATAEDVAQLFLEHVWKLHGTPKHTVSDRGPTFNSKFLRALYKALHIAPSYSTAYHPQSDGQTEIKNQWLEAYLRPFINHRQSDWK
;
A
#
# COMPACT_ATOMS: atom_id res chain seq x y z
N MET A 1 -28.76 5.21 18.98
CA MET A 1 -29.09 3.88 18.44
C MET A 1 -28.75 3.89 16.96
N SER A 2 -28.09 2.85 16.45
CA SER A 2 -27.90 2.59 15.01
C SER A 2 -28.52 1.22 14.72
N ALA A 3 -29.20 1.06 13.59
CA ALA A 3 -29.90 -0.17 13.22
C ALA A 3 -29.88 -0.36 11.70
N SER A 4 -29.71 -1.61 11.25
CA SER A 4 -29.80 -1.98 9.83
C SER A 4 -31.24 -1.98 9.33
N PHE A 5 -31.43 -1.66 8.06
CA PHE A 5 -32.73 -1.78 7.40
C PHE A 5 -33.08 -3.26 7.19
N SER A 6 -34.35 -3.61 7.39
CA SER A 6 -34.91 -4.89 6.98
C SER A 6 -34.92 -5.02 5.44
N PRO A 7 -35.04 -6.24 4.88
CA PRO A 7 -35.11 -6.44 3.44
C PRO A 7 -36.16 -5.61 2.72
N ALA A 8 -37.30 -5.33 3.38
CA ALA A 8 -38.35 -4.48 2.83
C ALA A 8 -37.98 -2.98 2.86
N GLU A 9 -37.34 -2.51 3.94
CA GLU A 9 -36.90 -1.12 4.12
C GLU A 9 -35.72 -0.76 3.20
N LEU A 10 -34.90 -1.75 2.81
CA LEU A 10 -33.85 -1.57 1.79
C LEU A 10 -34.40 -1.11 0.43
N ASN A 11 -35.65 -1.45 0.12
CA ASN A 11 -36.30 -1.04 -1.12
C ASN A 11 -36.93 0.36 -1.06
N TYR A 12 -36.84 1.05 0.08
CA TYR A 12 -37.35 2.42 0.20
C TYR A 12 -36.44 3.39 -0.55
N ASP A 13 -37.01 4.48 -1.04
CA ASP A 13 -36.20 5.55 -1.62
C ASP A 13 -35.38 6.25 -0.53
N THR A 14 -34.40 7.05 -0.94
CA THR A 14 -33.50 7.72 0.01
C THR A 14 -34.28 8.63 0.96
N HIS A 15 -35.31 9.31 0.47
CA HIS A 15 -36.13 10.19 1.30
C HIS A 15 -36.85 9.41 2.42
N ASP A 16 -37.48 8.28 2.09
CA ASP A 16 -38.19 7.44 3.06
C ASP A 16 -37.25 6.77 4.04
N LYS A 17 -36.05 6.38 3.62
CA LYS A 17 -35.01 5.82 4.51
C LYS A 17 -34.58 6.84 5.56
N GLU A 18 -34.32 8.06 5.14
CA GLU A 18 -33.89 9.15 6.03
C GLU A 18 -35.02 9.54 7.00
N LEU A 19 -36.27 9.60 6.52
CA LEU A 19 -37.43 9.86 7.38
C LEU A 19 -37.69 8.71 8.36
N LEU A 20 -37.54 7.46 7.92
CA LEU A 20 -37.68 6.29 8.80
C LEU A 20 -36.67 6.33 9.95
N ALA A 21 -35.43 6.78 9.71
CA ALA A 21 -34.45 6.95 10.77
C ALA A 21 -34.93 7.93 11.85
N ILE A 22 -35.57 9.04 11.44
CA ILE A 22 -36.17 10.00 12.38
C ILE A 22 -37.30 9.34 13.18
N ILE A 23 -38.18 8.59 12.52
CA ILE A 23 -39.31 7.90 13.19
C ILE A 23 -38.80 6.90 14.23
N ARG A 24 -37.82 6.06 13.88
CA ARG A 24 -37.22 5.09 14.81
C ARG A 24 -36.58 5.79 16.01
N ALA A 25 -35.93 6.93 15.80
CA ALA A 25 -35.36 7.72 16.88
C ALA A 25 -36.44 8.26 17.84
N PHE A 26 -37.57 8.75 17.31
CA PHE A 26 -38.70 9.20 18.13
C PHE A 26 -39.41 8.05 18.85
N GLU A 27 -39.65 6.92 18.19
CA GLU A 27 -40.25 5.73 18.82
C GLU A 27 -39.38 5.21 19.97
N HIS A 28 -38.06 5.16 19.77
CA HIS A 28 -37.14 4.75 20.83
C HIS A 28 -37.07 5.77 21.97
N GLY A 29 -37.02 7.06 21.63
CA GLY A 29 -36.97 8.17 22.59
C GLY A 29 -38.34 8.60 23.11
N ARG A 30 -39.42 7.84 22.85
CA ARG A 30 -40.80 8.29 23.05
C ARG A 30 -41.06 8.89 24.42
N ILE A 31 -40.59 8.22 25.47
CA ILE A 31 -40.74 8.65 26.87
C ILE A 31 -40.15 10.04 27.16
N PHE A 32 -39.17 10.48 26.38
CA PHE A 32 -38.49 11.77 26.55
C PHE A 32 -38.97 12.83 25.56
N LEU A 33 -39.51 12.43 24.42
CA LEU A 33 -39.75 13.32 23.27
C LEU A 33 -41.23 13.56 22.97
N GLU A 34 -42.13 12.69 23.43
CA GLU A 34 -43.57 12.84 23.23
C GLU A 34 -44.14 13.96 24.12
N GLY A 35 -44.96 14.84 23.53
CA GLY A 35 -45.65 15.89 24.29
C GLY A 35 -44.77 17.01 24.87
N THR A 36 -43.55 17.20 24.36
CA THR A 36 -42.66 18.26 24.84
C THR A 36 -43.25 19.67 24.60
N GLU A 37 -43.16 20.55 25.60
CA GLU A 37 -43.61 21.94 25.49
C GLU A 37 -42.80 22.72 24.44
N HIS A 38 -41.49 22.48 24.39
CA HIS A 38 -40.60 23.07 23.42
C HIS A 38 -40.31 22.11 22.25
N PRO A 39 -40.11 22.66 21.03
CA PRO A 39 -39.84 21.84 19.86
C PRO A 39 -38.46 21.17 19.96
N VAL A 40 -38.43 19.86 19.74
CA VAL A 40 -37.20 19.08 19.58
C VAL A 40 -36.60 19.37 18.21
N THR A 41 -35.30 19.71 18.17
CA THR A 41 -34.59 19.95 16.91
C THR A 41 -33.96 18.66 16.39
N VAL A 42 -34.41 18.22 15.21
CA VAL A 42 -33.83 17.08 14.48
C VAL A 42 -32.85 17.60 13.43
N LEU A 43 -31.58 17.22 13.57
CA LEU A 43 -30.53 17.61 12.63
C LEU A 43 -30.30 16.49 11.61
N THR A 44 -30.46 16.78 10.32
CA THR A 44 -30.22 15.82 9.22
C THR A 44 -29.37 16.42 8.11
N ASN A 45 -28.57 15.61 7.44
CA ASN A 45 -27.87 16.00 6.20
C ASN A 45 -28.76 15.87 4.95
N HIS A 46 -30.03 15.47 5.10
CA HIS A 46 -30.97 15.33 4.00
C HIS A 46 -31.91 16.54 3.92
N LYS A 47 -31.52 17.56 3.13
CA LYS A 47 -32.21 18.86 3.05
C LYS A 47 -33.70 18.77 2.70
N ASN A 48 -34.10 17.80 1.87
CA ASN A 48 -35.48 17.68 1.42
C ASN A 48 -36.48 17.43 2.57
N LEU A 49 -36.02 16.88 3.69
CA LEU A 49 -36.86 16.61 4.86
C LEU A 49 -37.29 17.88 5.61
N GLU A 50 -36.68 19.05 5.36
CA GLU A 50 -37.16 20.33 5.91
C GLU A 50 -38.60 20.63 5.46
N TYR A 51 -39.00 20.11 4.29
CA TYR A 51 -40.31 20.34 3.68
C TYR A 51 -41.27 19.15 3.86
N TRP A 52 -40.95 18.18 4.71
CA TRP A 52 -41.75 16.97 4.96
C TRP A 52 -43.23 17.29 5.27
N LYS A 53 -43.49 18.33 6.08
CA LYS A 53 -44.86 18.74 6.45
C LYS A 53 -45.66 19.39 5.31
N SER A 54 -44.99 19.80 4.23
CA SER A 54 -45.59 20.54 3.11
C SER A 54 -46.09 19.61 1.98
N ALA A 55 -45.80 18.31 2.05
CA ALA A 55 -46.26 17.35 1.05
C ALA A 55 -47.79 17.25 1.06
N ARG A 56 -48.42 17.52 -0.10
CA ARG A 56 -49.88 17.55 -0.27
C ARG A 56 -50.52 16.20 -0.62
N MET A 57 -49.72 15.21 -1.01
CA MET A 57 -50.18 13.86 -1.36
C MET A 57 -49.39 12.83 -0.57
N PHE A 58 -50.08 12.08 0.28
CA PHE A 58 -49.48 11.01 1.06
C PHE A 58 -49.77 9.65 0.43
N ASN A 59 -48.73 8.85 0.23
CA ASN A 59 -48.93 7.42 0.08
C ASN A 59 -49.36 6.81 1.43
N ARG A 60 -49.85 5.56 1.42
CA ARG A 60 -50.34 4.90 2.66
C ARG A 60 -49.28 4.82 3.78
N ARG A 61 -47.99 4.76 3.42
CA ARG A 61 -46.87 4.72 4.38
C ARG A 61 -46.70 6.10 5.05
N HIS A 62 -46.61 7.16 4.26
CA HIS A 62 -46.48 8.54 4.74
C HIS A 62 -47.65 8.94 5.63
N ALA A 63 -48.87 8.54 5.29
CA ALA A 63 -50.03 8.80 6.14
C ALA A 63 -49.89 8.18 7.54
N ARG A 64 -49.40 6.93 7.63
CA ARG A 64 -49.12 6.28 8.93
C ARG A 64 -47.99 6.96 9.68
N TRP A 65 -46.94 7.36 8.97
CA TRP A 65 -45.80 8.07 9.56
C TRP A 65 -46.16 9.46 10.08
N HIS A 66 -47.04 10.18 9.39
CA HIS A 66 -47.60 11.44 9.89
C HIS A 66 -48.38 11.26 11.19
N LEU A 67 -49.19 10.20 11.31
CA LEU A 67 -49.92 9.90 12.54
C LEU A 67 -48.98 9.60 13.71
N ILE A 68 -47.89 8.86 13.46
CA ILE A 68 -46.87 8.58 14.49
C ILE A 68 -46.19 9.88 14.91
N LEU A 69 -45.76 10.69 13.95
CA LEU A 69 -45.02 11.92 14.21
C LEU A 69 -45.88 13.05 14.78
N ALA A 70 -47.21 12.95 14.68
CA ALA A 70 -48.15 13.97 15.16
C ALA A 70 -48.13 14.14 16.70
N SER A 71 -47.73 13.11 17.46
CA SER A 71 -47.62 13.23 18.93
C SER A 71 -46.36 13.93 19.41
N TYR A 72 -45.44 14.30 18.50
CA TYR A 72 -44.17 14.92 18.82
C TYR A 72 -44.15 16.40 18.39
N ASN A 73 -43.64 17.25 19.28
CA ASN A 73 -43.37 18.65 18.96
C ASN A 73 -41.92 18.77 18.49
N PHE A 74 -41.70 18.89 17.17
CA PHE A 74 -40.35 18.93 16.60
C PHE A 74 -40.24 19.74 15.31
N VAL A 75 -38.99 20.14 15.03
CA VAL A 75 -38.55 20.81 13.80
C VAL A 75 -37.38 20.06 13.19
N ILE A 76 -37.36 19.92 11.87
CA ILE A 76 -36.24 19.34 11.12
C ILE A 76 -35.40 20.49 10.58
N ALA A 77 -34.11 20.50 10.89
CA ALA A 77 -33.16 21.48 10.42
C ALA A 77 -32.02 20.80 9.65
N TYR A 78 -31.73 21.31 8.45
CA TYR A 78 -30.65 20.79 7.64
C TYR A 78 -29.28 21.16 8.22
N ARG A 79 -28.38 20.17 8.24
CA ARG A 79 -26.97 20.33 8.60
C ARG A 79 -26.08 19.69 7.54
N PRO A 80 -25.14 20.43 6.91
CA PRO A 80 -24.27 19.90 5.88
C PRO A 80 -23.51 18.64 6.33
N GLY A 81 -23.37 17.66 5.43
CA GLY A 81 -22.75 16.36 5.72
C GLY A 81 -21.36 16.44 6.37
N LYS A 82 -20.54 17.45 5.99
CA LYS A 82 -19.23 17.72 6.60
C LYS A 82 -19.29 17.93 8.12
N GLN A 83 -20.42 18.38 8.65
CA GLN A 83 -20.63 18.62 10.08
C GLN A 83 -21.42 17.48 10.77
N SER A 84 -21.87 16.47 10.01
CA SER A 84 -22.67 15.32 10.47
C SER A 84 -21.86 14.02 10.50
N GLN A 85 -20.54 14.11 10.72
CA GLN A 85 -19.61 12.98 10.68
C GLN A 85 -19.88 11.92 11.76
N LYS A 86 -20.33 12.33 12.95
CA LYS A 86 -20.56 11.41 14.08
C LYS A 86 -21.70 10.42 13.81
N PRO A 87 -22.90 10.86 13.38
CA PRO A 87 -23.96 9.93 12.95
C PRO A 87 -23.54 9.04 11.76
N ASP A 88 -22.88 9.61 10.75
CA ASP A 88 -22.48 8.89 9.53
C ASP A 88 -21.50 7.74 9.82
N ALA A 89 -20.57 7.95 10.76
CA ALA A 89 -19.66 6.90 11.24
C ALA A 89 -20.40 5.73 11.93
N LEU A 90 -21.50 6.00 12.63
CA LEU A 90 -22.29 4.98 13.32
C LEU A 90 -23.23 4.21 12.39
N SER A 91 -23.65 4.80 11.26
CA SER A 91 -24.48 4.12 10.25
C SER A 91 -23.68 3.23 9.29
N ARG A 92 -22.36 3.38 9.21
CA ARG A 92 -21.47 2.66 8.27
C ARG A 92 -20.64 1.57 8.94
N ARG A 93 -21.17 0.99 10.01
CA ARG A 93 -20.52 -0.06 10.79
C ARG A 93 -20.53 -1.38 10.00
N ALA A 94 -19.34 -1.88 9.69
CA ALA A 94 -19.13 -3.11 8.90
C ALA A 94 -19.65 -4.37 9.61
N ASP A 95 -19.81 -4.32 10.93
CA ASP A 95 -20.32 -5.42 11.77
C ASP A 95 -21.85 -5.53 11.80
N HIS A 96 -22.57 -4.64 11.09
CA HIS A 96 -24.04 -4.65 11.01
C HIS A 96 -24.61 -5.33 9.76
N SER A 97 -23.76 -5.79 8.84
CA SER A 97 -24.17 -6.58 7.68
C SER A 97 -24.10 -8.09 8.00
N GLU A 98 -25.23 -8.79 7.98
CA GLU A 98 -25.29 -10.27 8.05
C GLU A 98 -24.71 -10.94 6.79
N ILE A 99 -24.43 -10.15 5.76
CA ILE A 99 -23.85 -10.59 4.50
C ILE A 99 -22.40 -10.10 4.48
N GLU A 100 -21.44 -11.02 4.47
CA GLU A 100 -20.05 -10.63 4.23
C GLU A 100 -19.96 -9.88 2.91
N PRO A 101 -19.38 -8.67 2.87
CA PRO A 101 -19.21 -7.97 1.63
C PRO A 101 -18.37 -8.84 0.69
N SER A 102 -18.85 -9.06 -0.53
CA SER A 102 -18.03 -9.67 -1.59
C SER A 102 -16.69 -8.93 -1.65
N PRO A 103 -15.54 -9.63 -1.70
CA PRO A 103 -14.23 -9.00 -1.67
C PRO A 103 -14.17 -7.90 -2.74
N GLN A 104 -14.14 -6.65 -2.30
CA GLN A 104 -13.87 -5.52 -3.18
C GLN A 104 -12.38 -5.53 -3.48
N ILE A 105 -12.02 -6.25 -4.53
CA ILE A 105 -10.67 -6.25 -5.08
C ILE A 105 -10.43 -4.86 -5.67
N MET A 106 -9.86 -3.94 -4.88
CA MET A 106 -9.56 -2.57 -5.31
C MET A 106 -8.46 -2.50 -6.39
N LEU A 107 -7.64 -3.55 -6.48
CA LEU A 107 -6.53 -3.68 -7.41
C LEU A 107 -6.54 -5.11 -7.97
N PRO A 108 -6.57 -5.32 -9.30
CA PRO A 108 -6.53 -6.65 -9.89
C PRO A 108 -5.27 -7.41 -9.44
N GLU A 109 -5.35 -8.73 -9.22
CA GLU A 109 -4.17 -9.57 -8.92
C GLU A 109 -3.06 -9.40 -9.97
N THR A 110 -3.42 -9.11 -11.22
CA THR A 110 -2.46 -8.85 -12.30
C THR A 110 -1.63 -7.57 -12.12
N GLN A 111 -1.97 -6.71 -11.16
CA GLN A 111 -1.17 -5.53 -10.79
C GLN A 111 -0.26 -5.78 -9.59
N PHE A 112 -0.37 -6.94 -8.93
CA PHE A 112 0.54 -7.39 -7.89
C PHE A 112 1.56 -8.37 -8.48
N GLU A 113 2.70 -7.88 -8.93
CA GLU A 113 3.90 -8.71 -8.88
C GLU A 113 4.34 -8.73 -7.42
N GLY A 114 3.93 -9.77 -6.69
CA GLY A 114 4.33 -9.95 -5.31
C GLY A 114 5.85 -9.84 -5.17
N PHE A 115 6.32 -9.02 -4.23
CA PHE A 115 7.73 -8.98 -3.83
C PHE A 115 8.10 -10.33 -3.19
N GLY A 116 8.42 -11.34 -3.99
CA GLY A 116 8.94 -12.66 -3.60
C GLY A 116 8.15 -13.46 -2.56
N ALA A 117 6.97 -13.01 -2.12
CA ALA A 117 6.33 -13.54 -0.91
C ALA A 117 5.40 -14.73 -1.20
N GLU A 118 4.85 -14.83 -2.41
CA GLU A 118 4.00 -15.96 -2.78
C GLU A 118 4.82 -16.97 -3.56
N ILE A 119 5.50 -17.81 -2.79
CA ILE A 119 5.93 -19.09 -3.33
C ILE A 119 4.68 -19.92 -3.60
N ALA A 120 4.56 -20.33 -4.86
CA ALA A 120 3.44 -21.11 -5.34
C ALA A 120 3.25 -22.36 -4.46
N THR A 121 1.99 -22.71 -4.19
CA THR A 121 1.58 -23.95 -3.49
C THR A 121 2.35 -25.22 -3.89
N PRO A 122 2.83 -25.43 -5.14
CA PRO A 122 3.61 -26.60 -5.50
C PRO A 122 4.95 -26.72 -4.76
N LEU A 123 5.64 -25.62 -4.44
CA LEU A 123 6.96 -25.69 -3.77
C LEU A 123 6.80 -26.04 -2.28
N LEU A 124 5.72 -25.58 -1.64
CA LEU A 124 5.41 -25.99 -0.27
C LEU A 124 5.11 -27.48 -0.20
N GLU A 125 4.42 -28.04 -1.20
CA GLU A 125 4.17 -29.47 -1.27
C GLU A 125 5.46 -30.27 -1.51
N GLN A 126 6.34 -29.81 -2.41
CA GLN A 126 7.68 -30.41 -2.59
C GLN A 126 8.51 -30.39 -1.29
N ILE A 127 8.43 -29.31 -0.51
CA ILE A 127 9.09 -29.24 0.80
C ILE A 127 8.48 -30.27 1.76
N LYS A 128 7.15 -30.43 1.81
CA LYS A 128 6.51 -31.43 2.67
C LYS A 128 6.94 -32.84 2.31
N ASP A 129 6.92 -33.18 1.02
CA ASP A 129 7.34 -34.50 0.53
C ASP A 129 8.81 -34.76 0.90
N ALA A 130 9.69 -33.81 0.59
CA ALA A 130 11.11 -33.92 0.91
C ALA A 130 11.42 -33.95 2.42
N LEU A 131 10.59 -33.33 3.26
CA LEU A 131 10.71 -33.44 4.72
C LEU A 131 10.36 -34.84 5.22
N GLN A 132 9.38 -35.52 4.60
CA GLN A 132 9.00 -36.90 4.95
C GLN A 132 10.05 -37.91 4.49
N ASP A 133 10.72 -37.63 3.38
CA ASP A 133 11.72 -38.52 2.79
C ASP A 133 13.14 -38.34 3.37
N ASP A 134 13.37 -37.37 4.27
CA ASP A 134 14.68 -37.09 4.90
C ASP A 134 14.81 -37.76 6.29
N PRO A 135 15.53 -38.91 6.40
CA PRO A 135 15.65 -39.65 7.66
C PRO A 135 16.43 -38.88 8.74
N SER A 136 17.18 -37.84 8.36
CA SER A 136 17.93 -37.02 9.31
C SER A 136 17.02 -36.08 10.12
N LEU A 137 15.79 -35.85 9.63
CA LEU A 137 14.79 -34.98 10.26
C LEU A 137 13.75 -35.76 11.07
N ASP A 138 13.66 -37.09 10.95
CA ASP A 138 12.71 -37.94 11.67
C ASP A 138 12.65 -37.66 13.17
N THR A 139 13.82 -37.57 13.81
CA THR A 139 13.90 -37.34 15.27
C THR A 139 13.40 -35.94 15.64
N VAL A 140 13.64 -34.95 14.77
CA VAL A 140 13.20 -33.56 14.96
C VAL A 140 11.70 -33.45 14.74
N MET A 141 11.18 -34.12 13.71
CA MET A 141 9.76 -34.16 13.39
C MET A 141 8.96 -34.89 14.48
N ALA A 142 9.44 -36.02 14.98
CA ALA A 142 8.82 -36.73 16.10
C ALA A 142 8.80 -35.87 17.37
N ALA A 143 9.91 -35.20 17.70
CA ALA A 143 9.99 -34.29 18.84
C ALA A 143 9.11 -33.04 18.69
N ALA A 144 8.89 -32.56 17.46
CA ALA A 144 8.03 -31.42 17.18
C ALA A 144 6.53 -31.80 17.14
N ALA A 145 6.21 -33.06 16.84
CA ALA A 145 4.84 -33.58 16.80
C ALA A 145 4.33 -33.96 18.20
N ASP A 146 5.17 -34.61 19.02
CA ASP A 146 4.85 -35.02 20.37
C ASP A 146 6.04 -34.80 21.33
N PRO A 147 6.19 -33.57 21.85
CA PRO A 147 7.29 -33.23 22.76
C PRO A 147 7.28 -34.03 24.08
N ASP A 148 6.09 -34.45 24.54
CA ASP A 148 5.90 -35.10 25.85
C ASP A 148 6.29 -36.59 25.82
N SER A 149 6.25 -37.21 24.64
CA SER A 149 6.66 -38.61 24.41
C SER A 149 8.19 -38.77 24.30
N MET A 150 8.94 -37.68 24.08
CA MET A 150 10.39 -37.72 23.88
C MET A 150 11.18 -37.54 25.18
N PRO A 151 12.39 -38.12 25.29
CA PRO A 151 13.29 -37.85 26.41
C PRO A 151 13.55 -36.35 26.58
N HIS A 152 13.56 -35.87 27.83
CA HIS A 152 13.72 -34.45 28.16
C HIS A 152 14.93 -33.78 27.48
N SER A 153 16.04 -34.51 27.28
CA SER A 153 17.22 -33.99 26.58
C SER A 153 16.98 -33.69 25.10
N ILE A 154 16.12 -34.47 24.44
CA ILE A 154 15.76 -34.31 23.02
C ILE A 154 14.69 -33.22 22.88
N ALA A 155 13.66 -33.24 23.72
CA ALA A 155 12.64 -32.20 23.75
C ALA A 155 13.25 -30.80 24.01
N ALA A 156 14.19 -30.70 24.96
CA ALA A 156 14.88 -29.44 25.23
C ALA A 156 15.77 -28.96 24.06
N LYS A 157 16.37 -29.89 23.30
CA LYS A 157 17.23 -29.59 22.16
C LYS A 157 16.44 -29.06 20.95
N PHE A 158 15.22 -29.55 20.75
CA PHE A 158 14.38 -29.21 19.60
C PHE A 158 13.15 -28.35 19.95
N LYS A 159 13.13 -27.72 21.13
CA LYS A 159 12.02 -26.86 21.60
C LYS A 159 11.62 -25.72 20.65
N ASP A 160 12.55 -25.27 19.82
CA ASP A 160 12.34 -24.16 18.88
C ASP A 160 11.76 -24.65 17.54
N TYR A 161 11.58 -25.96 17.40
CA TYR A 161 10.94 -26.61 16.26
C TYR A 161 9.48 -26.93 16.55
N THR A 162 8.61 -26.67 15.58
CA THR A 162 7.18 -26.95 15.65
C THR A 162 6.69 -27.56 14.35
N LEU A 163 5.75 -28.49 14.41
CA LEU A 163 5.13 -29.07 13.22
C LEU A 163 3.77 -28.41 12.97
N GLN A 164 3.54 -27.90 11.76
CA GLN A 164 2.27 -27.30 11.35
C GLN A 164 1.92 -27.71 9.93
N ASP A 165 0.73 -28.29 9.73
CA ASP A 165 0.22 -28.70 8.41
C ASP A 165 1.19 -29.58 7.58
N GLY A 166 1.96 -30.44 8.27
CA GLY A 166 2.98 -31.30 7.67
C GLY A 166 4.30 -30.62 7.34
N LEU A 167 4.46 -29.34 7.66
CA LEU A 167 5.72 -28.59 7.54
C LEU A 167 6.42 -28.52 8.89
N LEU A 168 7.74 -28.67 8.86
CA LEU A 168 8.61 -28.41 10.01
C LEU A 168 8.98 -26.92 10.04
N LEU A 169 8.74 -26.24 11.16
CA LEU A 169 9.09 -24.84 11.35
C LEU A 169 10.17 -24.72 12.42
N TYR A 170 11.11 -23.81 12.23
CA TYR A 170 12.09 -23.39 13.22
C TYR A 170 11.88 -21.90 13.52
N GLN A 171 11.50 -21.57 14.76
CA GLN A 171 11.19 -20.19 15.18
C GLN A 171 10.19 -19.48 14.25
N GLY A 172 9.16 -20.22 13.79
CA GLY A 172 8.13 -19.72 12.88
C GLY A 172 8.50 -19.65 11.39
N ARG A 173 9.66 -20.21 10.99
CA ARG A 173 10.13 -20.25 9.60
C ARG A 173 10.15 -21.68 9.08
N ILE A 174 9.73 -21.90 7.85
CA ILE A 174 9.71 -23.20 7.21
C ILE A 174 11.14 -23.73 7.07
N VAL A 175 11.38 -24.91 7.61
CA VAL A 175 12.65 -25.62 7.46
C VAL A 175 12.69 -26.21 6.06
N VAL A 176 13.74 -25.87 5.32
CA VAL A 176 13.99 -26.43 4.00
C VAL A 176 14.92 -27.63 4.16
N PRO A 177 14.53 -28.84 3.72
CA PRO A 177 15.35 -30.05 3.79
C PRO A 177 16.64 -29.89 2.98
N ASP A 178 17.62 -30.78 3.15
CA ASP A 178 18.91 -30.68 2.43
C ASP A 178 18.84 -31.11 0.95
N GLU A 179 17.81 -30.63 0.25
CA GLU A 179 17.55 -30.88 -1.15
C GLU A 179 18.07 -29.72 -2.04
N PRO A 180 19.08 -29.97 -2.90
CA PRO A 180 19.67 -28.93 -3.74
C PRO A 180 18.68 -28.25 -4.67
N GLU A 181 17.73 -29.00 -5.24
CA GLU A 181 16.76 -28.49 -6.21
C GLU A 181 15.80 -27.48 -5.57
N ILE A 182 15.25 -27.81 -4.40
CA ILE A 182 14.35 -26.91 -3.64
C ILE A 182 15.09 -25.64 -3.25
N LYS A 183 16.31 -25.77 -2.72
CA LYS A 183 17.15 -24.60 -2.36
C LYS A 183 17.45 -23.73 -3.57
N GLN A 184 17.75 -24.32 -4.72
CA GLN A 184 18.02 -23.58 -5.95
C GLN A 184 16.77 -22.84 -6.44
N GLN A 185 15.60 -23.48 -6.40
CA GLN A 185 14.33 -22.83 -6.76
C GLN A 185 14.04 -21.63 -5.86
N LEU A 186 14.22 -21.76 -4.54
CA LEU A 186 14.08 -20.66 -3.59
C LEU A 186 15.07 -19.52 -3.88
N LEU A 187 16.35 -19.85 -4.06
CA LEU A 187 17.38 -18.86 -4.37
C LEU A 187 17.08 -18.10 -5.66
N SER A 188 16.66 -18.80 -6.71
CA SER A 188 16.28 -18.20 -7.98
C SER A 188 15.01 -17.34 -7.84
N HIS A 189 13.99 -17.83 -7.13
CA HIS A 189 12.75 -17.08 -6.92
C HIS A 189 12.99 -15.74 -6.21
N PHE A 190 13.82 -15.71 -5.16
CA PHE A 190 14.11 -14.51 -4.37
C PHE A 190 15.25 -13.64 -4.90
N HIS A 191 16.00 -14.10 -5.91
CA HIS A 191 17.08 -13.33 -6.52
C HIS A 191 16.78 -12.92 -7.96
N ASP A 192 16.37 -13.86 -8.80
CA ASP A 192 16.28 -13.69 -10.26
C ASP A 192 14.91 -13.18 -10.72
N SER A 193 13.88 -13.26 -9.88
CA SER A 193 12.54 -12.80 -10.28
C SER A 193 12.51 -11.30 -10.57
N PRO A 194 11.68 -10.83 -11.52
CA PRO A 194 11.51 -9.40 -11.81
C PRO A 194 11.25 -8.57 -10.55
N GLY A 195 10.29 -8.98 -9.71
CA GLY A 195 9.98 -8.29 -8.45
C GLY A 195 11.11 -8.31 -7.41
N SER A 196 12.02 -9.30 -7.47
CA SER A 196 13.20 -9.31 -6.59
C SER A 196 14.34 -8.47 -7.15
N GLY A 197 14.51 -8.35 -8.46
CA GLY A 197 15.40 -7.34 -9.00
C GLY A 197 16.90 -7.59 -8.82
N HIS A 198 17.34 -8.86 -8.70
CA HIS A 198 18.75 -9.22 -8.48
C HIS A 198 19.41 -8.45 -7.31
N GLN A 199 18.71 -8.36 -6.16
CA GLN A 199 19.23 -7.64 -5.00
C GLN A 199 20.60 -8.14 -4.52
N GLY A 200 21.30 -7.30 -3.76
CA GLY A 200 22.55 -7.69 -3.09
C GLY A 200 22.34 -8.75 -2.01
N ARG A 201 23.44 -9.41 -1.63
CA ARG A 201 23.51 -10.52 -0.66
C ARG A 201 22.66 -10.32 0.59
N ALA A 202 22.81 -9.16 1.24
CA ALA A 202 22.11 -8.85 2.49
C ALA A 202 20.59 -8.81 2.32
N ARG A 203 20.11 -8.23 1.22
CA ARG A 203 18.67 -8.07 0.97
C ARG A 203 18.05 -9.38 0.49
N THR A 204 18.74 -10.15 -0.36
CA THR A 204 18.28 -11.50 -0.74
C THR A 204 18.19 -12.41 0.47
N LEU A 205 19.20 -12.39 1.36
CA LEU A 205 19.16 -13.15 2.61
C LEU A 205 18.00 -12.73 3.50
N GLU A 206 17.78 -11.43 3.64
CA GLU A 206 16.68 -10.89 4.45
C GLU A 206 15.32 -11.36 3.94
N LEU A 207 15.06 -11.27 2.64
CA LEU A 207 13.79 -11.71 2.03
C LEU A 207 13.52 -13.21 2.26
N ILE A 208 14.51 -14.06 1.97
CA ILE A 208 14.40 -15.51 2.17
C ILE A 208 14.17 -15.84 3.64
N SER A 209 14.93 -15.19 4.54
CA SER A 209 14.93 -15.48 5.98
C SER A 209 13.64 -15.12 6.71
N ARG A 210 12.73 -14.39 6.08
CA ARG A 210 11.40 -14.07 6.65
C ARG A 210 10.54 -15.32 6.77
N HIS A 211 10.67 -16.25 5.83
CA HIS A 211 9.77 -17.39 5.69
C HIS A 211 10.50 -18.73 5.74
N TYR A 212 11.78 -18.78 5.37
CA TYR A 212 12.54 -20.03 5.24
C TYR A 212 13.77 -20.06 6.13
N TYR A 213 14.19 -21.27 6.48
CA TYR A 213 15.38 -21.54 7.23
C TYR A 213 16.04 -22.84 6.80
N TRP A 214 17.36 -22.85 6.70
CA TRP A 214 18.16 -24.07 6.62
C TRP A 214 19.59 -23.83 7.11
N PRO A 215 20.33 -24.88 7.50
CA PRO A 215 21.72 -24.75 7.93
C PRO A 215 22.60 -24.09 6.85
N ALA A 216 23.47 -23.17 7.27
CA ALA A 216 24.38 -22.43 6.39
C ALA A 216 23.70 -21.59 5.28
N MET A 217 22.42 -21.21 5.43
CA MET A 217 21.67 -20.39 4.48
C MET A 217 22.43 -19.12 4.03
N LYS A 218 23.04 -18.38 4.96
CA LYS A 218 23.82 -17.17 4.63
C LYS A 218 24.95 -17.47 3.65
N PHE A 219 25.67 -18.58 3.82
CA PHE A 219 26.76 -18.97 2.94
C PHE A 219 26.23 -19.31 1.54
N GLN A 220 25.16 -20.09 1.46
CA GLN A 220 24.58 -20.50 0.18
C GLN A 220 23.96 -19.33 -0.58
N VAL A 221 23.26 -18.42 0.10
CA VAL A 221 22.74 -17.17 -0.49
C VAL A 221 23.88 -16.30 -1.03
N ASN A 222 24.94 -16.09 -0.23
CA ASN A 222 26.08 -15.30 -0.67
C ASN A 222 26.74 -15.92 -1.91
N ARG A 223 26.96 -17.24 -1.90
CA ARG A 223 27.54 -17.97 -3.04
C ARG A 223 26.68 -17.82 -4.28
N TYR A 224 25.36 -17.96 -4.17
CA TYR A 224 24.43 -17.82 -5.29
C TYR A 224 24.52 -16.43 -5.94
N VAL A 225 24.41 -15.38 -5.13
CA VAL A 225 24.48 -13.99 -5.60
C VAL A 225 25.86 -13.66 -6.17
N GLU A 226 26.94 -14.22 -5.60
CA GLU A 226 28.30 -14.10 -6.13
C GLU A 226 28.47 -14.78 -7.49
N SER A 227 27.85 -15.95 -7.69
CA SER A 227 27.89 -16.68 -8.96
C SER A 227 26.92 -16.14 -10.02
N CYS A 228 26.05 -15.19 -9.69
CA CYS A 228 25.06 -14.66 -10.63
C CYS A 228 25.74 -13.85 -11.74
N GLU A 229 25.82 -14.42 -12.96
CA GLU A 229 26.46 -13.77 -14.11
C GLU A 229 25.86 -12.40 -14.44
N ILE A 230 24.54 -12.26 -14.30
CA ILE A 230 23.82 -11.02 -14.57
C ILE A 230 24.26 -9.92 -13.60
N CYS A 231 24.38 -10.25 -12.30
CA CYS A 231 24.89 -9.33 -11.28
C CYS A 231 26.35 -8.94 -11.57
N GLN A 232 27.19 -9.90 -11.92
CA GLN A 232 28.62 -9.68 -12.18
C GLN A 232 28.86 -8.79 -13.40
N ARG A 233 28.04 -8.90 -14.44
CA ARG A 233 28.13 -8.06 -15.63
C ARG A 233 27.63 -6.63 -15.40
N ASN A 234 26.68 -6.43 -14.48
CA ASN A 234 25.93 -5.17 -14.37
C ASN A 234 26.31 -4.28 -13.18
N LYS A 235 26.83 -4.82 -12.07
CA LYS A 235 27.17 -4.04 -10.88
C LYS A 235 28.57 -3.44 -10.98
N GLY A 236 28.68 -2.11 -10.98
CA GLY A 236 29.95 -1.39 -10.91
C GLY A 236 30.51 -1.35 -9.49
N HIS A 237 31.84 -1.26 -9.37
CA HIS A 237 32.52 -1.00 -8.10
C HIS A 237 32.27 0.45 -7.66
N VAL A 238 31.61 0.66 -6.52
CA VAL A 238 31.36 2.01 -5.99
C VAL A 238 32.53 2.44 -5.10
N GLN A 239 33.15 3.59 -5.43
CA GLN A 239 34.02 4.31 -4.49
C GLN A 239 33.15 5.22 -3.61
N HIS A 240 33.23 5.05 -2.29
CA HIS A 240 32.48 5.89 -1.36
C HIS A 240 33.18 7.24 -1.17
N PHE A 241 32.56 8.32 -1.64
CA PHE A 241 32.93 9.69 -1.30
C PHE A 241 32.10 10.18 -0.10
N ALA A 242 32.70 11.02 0.75
CA ALA A 242 32.00 11.59 1.90
C ALA A 242 31.01 12.67 1.45
N LEU A 243 29.72 12.34 1.47
CA LEU A 243 28.63 13.26 1.13
C LEU A 243 28.23 14.11 2.35
N LYS A 244 27.94 15.40 2.13
CA LYS A 244 27.34 16.25 3.16
C LYS A 244 25.88 15.87 3.35
N SER A 245 25.51 15.53 4.58
CA SER A 245 24.12 15.21 4.93
C SER A 245 23.28 16.48 4.94
N LEU A 246 22.18 16.48 4.19
CA LEU A 246 21.13 17.48 4.28
C LEU A 246 20.23 17.20 5.50
N SER A 247 19.48 18.20 5.97
CA SER A 247 18.53 18.02 7.06
C SER A 247 17.51 16.93 6.75
N VAL A 248 17.16 16.14 7.77
CA VAL A 248 16.12 15.12 7.68
C VAL A 248 14.76 15.81 7.62
N PRO A 249 13.87 15.45 6.68
CA PRO A 249 12.55 16.07 6.56
C PRO A 249 11.67 15.79 7.78
N ALA A 250 10.68 16.65 8.05
CA ALA A 250 9.77 16.51 9.20
C ALA A 250 8.64 15.50 8.98
N GLY A 251 8.35 15.12 7.72
CA GLY A 251 7.34 14.13 7.40
C GLY A 251 7.40 13.63 5.95
N PRO A 252 6.62 12.57 5.62
CA PRO A 252 6.52 12.03 4.27
C PRO A 252 6.07 13.09 3.25
N TRP A 253 6.72 13.11 2.09
CA TRP A 253 6.40 13.96 0.95
C TRP A 253 6.53 15.48 1.19
N GLU A 254 7.05 15.89 2.34
CA GLU A 254 7.34 17.31 2.59
C GLU A 254 8.59 17.78 1.84
N ASP A 255 9.63 16.94 1.80
CA ASP A 255 10.85 17.21 1.05
C ASP A 255 11.03 16.16 -0.04
N VAL A 256 10.94 16.61 -1.28
CA VAL A 256 11.05 15.74 -2.45
C VAL A 256 12.36 16.03 -3.17
N SER A 257 13.13 14.99 -3.47
CA SER A 257 14.19 15.11 -4.47
C SER A 257 13.74 14.55 -5.81
N TYR A 258 14.23 15.12 -6.90
CA TYR A 258 14.00 14.54 -8.22
C TYR A 258 15.23 14.65 -9.10
N ASP A 259 15.40 13.65 -9.96
CA ASP A 259 16.50 13.59 -10.92
C ASP A 259 16.03 12.95 -12.24
N PHE A 260 16.88 13.00 -13.25
CA PHE A 260 16.58 12.59 -14.60
C PHE A 260 17.63 11.61 -15.10
N ILE A 261 17.21 10.37 -15.29
CA ILE A 261 18.01 9.40 -16.02
C ILE A 261 17.73 9.64 -17.50
N VAL A 262 18.71 10.14 -18.23
CA VAL A 262 18.58 10.52 -19.65
C VAL A 262 19.39 9.62 -20.57
N LYS A 263 19.17 9.75 -21.88
CA LYS A 263 19.85 8.99 -22.93
C LYS A 263 19.69 7.48 -22.77
N LEU A 264 18.54 7.06 -22.25
CA LEU A 264 18.16 5.67 -22.26
C LEU A 264 17.78 5.27 -23.70
N PRO A 265 17.98 4.01 -24.08
CA PRO A 265 17.52 3.49 -25.36
C PRO A 265 16.03 3.75 -25.55
N LYS A 266 15.61 4.08 -26.77
CA LYS A 266 14.21 4.42 -27.05
C LYS A 266 13.29 3.23 -26.79
N CYS A 267 12.37 3.39 -25.85
CA CYS A 267 11.31 2.43 -25.57
C CYS A 267 9.95 3.13 -25.72
N ARG A 268 9.13 2.67 -26.67
CA ARG A 268 7.76 3.17 -26.92
C ARG A 268 7.67 4.70 -27.01
N GLY A 269 8.68 5.32 -27.60
CA GLY A 269 8.77 6.76 -27.82
C GLY A 269 9.41 7.56 -26.67
N ASN A 270 9.73 6.95 -25.53
CA ASN A 270 10.46 7.59 -24.42
C ASN A 270 11.93 7.17 -24.42
N ASP A 271 12.79 8.03 -23.91
CA ASP A 271 14.26 7.85 -23.85
C ASP A 271 14.85 8.36 -22.53
N SER A 272 14.00 8.65 -21.54
CA SER A 272 14.41 9.15 -20.23
C SER A 272 13.42 8.76 -19.13
N ILE A 273 13.86 8.76 -17.87
CA ILE A 273 13.04 8.52 -16.68
C ILE A 273 13.22 9.69 -15.71
N LEU A 274 12.11 10.30 -15.30
CA LEU A 274 12.06 11.22 -14.16
C LEU A 274 11.93 10.37 -12.89
N VAL A 275 12.90 10.51 -12.00
CA VAL A 275 12.93 9.85 -10.70
C VAL A 275 12.51 10.87 -9.66
N VAL A 276 11.49 10.57 -8.86
CA VAL A 276 11.02 11.45 -7.77
C VAL A 276 11.02 10.69 -6.47
N VAL A 277 11.83 11.11 -5.51
CA VAL A 277 12.06 10.43 -4.24
C VAL A 277 11.53 11.28 -3.09
N ASP A 278 10.70 10.68 -2.24
CA ASP A 278 10.41 11.23 -0.92
C ASP A 278 11.64 11.02 -0.01
N ARG A 279 12.22 12.12 0.48
CA ARG A 279 13.45 12.06 1.27
C ARG A 279 13.21 11.48 2.66
N PHE A 280 11.97 11.47 3.16
CA PHE A 280 11.61 10.87 4.45
C PHE A 280 11.42 9.36 4.34
N SER A 281 10.40 8.90 3.61
CA SER A 281 10.04 7.47 3.50
C SER A 281 10.93 6.68 2.55
N LYS A 282 11.70 7.36 1.70
CA LYS A 282 12.47 6.78 0.58
C LYS A 282 11.60 6.13 -0.51
N MET A 283 10.29 6.40 -0.50
CA MET A 283 9.40 6.04 -1.59
C MET A 283 9.80 6.77 -2.88
N VAL A 284 9.67 6.09 -4.02
CA VAL A 284 10.14 6.60 -5.32
C VAL A 284 9.05 6.45 -6.37
N HIS A 285 8.87 7.46 -7.22
CA HIS A 285 8.17 7.36 -8.49
C HIS A 285 9.16 7.36 -9.65
N PHE A 286 8.99 6.42 -10.57
CA PHE A 286 9.72 6.36 -11.83
C PHE A 286 8.77 6.68 -12.97
N ILE A 287 8.96 7.83 -13.63
CA ILE A 287 8.03 8.36 -14.61
C ILE A 287 8.73 8.45 -15.97
N PRO A 288 8.38 7.61 -16.96
CA PRO A 288 9.04 7.62 -18.25
C PRO A 288 8.65 8.84 -19.07
N PHE A 289 9.63 9.51 -19.68
CA PHE A 289 9.43 10.73 -20.46
C PHE A 289 10.42 10.83 -21.65
N LYS A 290 10.25 11.85 -22.48
CA LYS A 290 11.18 12.17 -23.57
C LYS A 290 12.20 13.20 -23.12
N GLU A 291 13.47 13.04 -23.43
CA GLU A 291 14.53 14.01 -23.13
C GLU A 291 14.21 15.38 -23.75
N THR A 292 13.52 15.39 -24.89
CA THR A 292 13.03 16.59 -25.57
C THR A 292 11.89 17.30 -24.84
N ALA A 293 11.34 16.72 -23.78
CA ALA A 293 10.23 17.30 -23.03
C ALA A 293 10.64 18.62 -22.39
N THR A 294 9.75 19.60 -22.47
CA THR A 294 9.93 20.92 -21.88
C THR A 294 9.77 20.86 -20.36
N ALA A 295 10.17 21.93 -19.67
CA ALA A 295 9.99 22.02 -18.23
C ALA A 295 8.50 21.98 -17.84
N GLU A 296 7.64 22.50 -18.72
CA GLU A 296 6.19 22.45 -18.63
C GLU A 296 5.66 21.03 -18.73
N ASP A 297 6.15 20.23 -19.67
CA ASP A 297 5.77 18.82 -19.81
C ASP A 297 6.17 18.01 -18.57
N VAL A 298 7.37 18.26 -18.04
CA VAL A 298 7.85 17.61 -16.80
C VAL A 298 7.01 18.03 -15.59
N ALA A 299 6.61 19.31 -15.50
CA ALA A 299 5.71 19.78 -14.46
C ALA A 299 4.34 19.08 -14.53
N GLN A 300 3.82 18.89 -15.74
CA GLN A 300 2.58 18.14 -15.96
C GLN A 300 2.71 16.68 -15.51
N LEU A 301 3.82 16.02 -15.86
CA LEU A 301 4.11 14.65 -15.40
C LEU A 301 4.19 14.56 -13.88
N PHE A 302 4.83 15.53 -13.22
CA PHE A 302 4.88 15.59 -11.77
C PHE A 302 3.48 15.75 -11.16
N LEU A 303 2.64 16.62 -11.73
CA LEU A 303 1.26 16.79 -11.26
C LEU A 303 0.45 15.51 -11.41
N GLU A 304 0.57 14.86 -12.56
CA GLU A 304 -0.18 13.66 -12.90
C GLU A 304 0.27 12.43 -12.12
N HIS A 305 1.55 12.30 -11.75
CA HIS A 305 2.06 11.06 -11.17
C HIS A 305 2.41 11.19 -9.69
N VAL A 306 2.79 12.38 -9.22
CA VAL A 306 3.24 12.60 -7.84
C VAL A 306 2.21 13.40 -7.06
N TRP A 307 1.88 14.60 -7.54
CA TRP A 307 1.00 15.53 -6.82
C TRP A 307 -0.38 14.94 -6.55
N LYS A 308 -0.98 14.28 -7.55
CA LYS A 308 -2.33 13.69 -7.38
C LYS A 308 -2.42 12.71 -6.21
N LEU A 309 -1.29 12.10 -5.83
CA LEU A 309 -1.21 11.08 -4.78
C LEU A 309 -0.79 11.69 -3.44
N HIS A 310 0.17 12.61 -3.45
CA HIS A 310 0.89 13.03 -2.25
C HIS A 310 0.72 14.51 -1.90
N GLY A 311 0.13 15.30 -2.81
CA GLY A 311 -0.05 16.74 -2.64
C GLY A 311 1.23 17.55 -2.87
N THR A 312 1.30 18.69 -2.21
CA THR A 312 2.34 19.71 -2.40
C THR A 312 3.56 19.45 -1.52
N PRO A 313 4.77 19.29 -2.08
CA PRO A 313 5.98 19.31 -1.27
C PRO A 313 6.25 20.73 -0.74
N LYS A 314 6.83 20.82 0.47
CA LYS A 314 7.31 22.07 1.06
C LYS A 314 8.67 22.47 0.47
N HIS A 315 9.54 21.50 0.23
CA HIS A 315 10.83 21.72 -0.40
C HIS A 315 11.10 20.71 -1.52
N THR A 316 11.79 21.19 -2.56
CA THR A 316 12.21 20.35 -3.67
C THR A 316 13.71 20.50 -3.91
N VAL A 317 14.40 19.38 -4.13
CA VAL A 317 15.84 19.35 -4.43
C VAL A 317 16.05 18.65 -5.78
N SER A 318 16.95 19.18 -6.61
CA SER A 318 17.31 18.58 -7.89
C SER A 318 18.74 18.96 -8.26
N ASP A 319 19.46 18.00 -8.81
CA ASP A 319 20.87 18.13 -9.20
C ASP A 319 21.06 18.75 -10.60
N ARG A 320 19.98 19.02 -11.35
CA ARG A 320 20.07 19.76 -12.61
C ARG A 320 20.35 21.24 -12.38
N GLY A 321 21.06 21.85 -13.34
CA GLY A 321 21.47 23.25 -13.29
C GLY A 321 20.31 24.23 -12.95
N PRO A 322 20.59 25.34 -12.23
CA PRO A 322 19.58 26.26 -11.69
C PRO A 322 18.54 26.73 -12.71
N THR A 323 18.95 26.85 -13.97
CA THR A 323 18.13 27.30 -15.09
C THR A 323 16.95 26.37 -15.37
N PHE A 324 17.13 25.05 -15.31
CA PHE A 324 16.05 24.09 -15.55
C PHE A 324 15.07 24.06 -14.37
N ASN A 325 15.59 24.00 -13.14
CA ASN A 325 14.77 24.02 -11.92
C ASN A 325 13.90 25.29 -11.85
N SER A 326 14.45 26.44 -12.24
CA SER A 326 13.66 27.68 -12.29
C SER A 326 12.47 27.60 -13.25
N LYS A 327 12.66 27.02 -14.46
CA LYS A 327 11.60 26.87 -15.45
C LYS A 327 10.56 25.84 -15.01
N PHE A 328 11.00 24.71 -14.48
CA PHE A 328 10.13 23.64 -13.96
C PHE A 328 9.26 24.14 -12.82
N LEU A 329 9.86 24.74 -11.79
CA LEU A 329 9.10 25.25 -10.64
C LEU A 329 8.11 26.35 -11.06
N ARG A 330 8.51 27.21 -12.01
CA ARG A 330 7.62 28.26 -12.50
C ARG A 330 6.46 27.69 -13.32
N ALA A 331 6.69 26.63 -14.10
CA ALA A 331 5.62 25.92 -14.80
C ALA A 331 4.68 25.20 -13.82
N LEU A 332 5.23 24.54 -12.80
CA LEU A 332 4.48 23.85 -11.76
C LEU A 332 3.59 24.82 -10.97
N TYR A 333 4.16 25.94 -10.49
CA TYR A 333 3.40 26.97 -9.78
C TYR A 333 2.32 27.61 -10.66
N LYS A 334 2.61 27.84 -11.93
CA LYS A 334 1.61 28.33 -12.89
C LYS A 334 0.45 27.34 -13.04
N ALA A 335 0.74 26.05 -13.18
CA ALA A 335 -0.28 25.00 -13.31
C ALA A 335 -1.12 24.83 -12.03
N LEU A 336 -0.54 25.15 -10.88
CA LEU A 336 -1.20 25.07 -9.57
C LEU A 336 -1.85 26.39 -9.10
N HIS A 337 -1.77 27.45 -9.92
CA HIS A 337 -2.20 28.80 -9.55
C HIS A 337 -1.56 29.35 -8.26
N ILE A 338 -0.30 28.98 -8.00
CA ILE A 338 0.49 29.45 -6.86
C ILE A 338 1.30 30.67 -7.29
N ALA A 339 1.24 31.77 -6.54
CA ALA A 339 2.10 32.93 -6.75
C ALA A 339 3.47 32.69 -6.09
N PRO A 340 4.57 32.58 -6.86
CA PRO A 340 5.87 32.26 -6.28
C PRO A 340 6.53 33.48 -5.63
N SER A 341 7.10 33.27 -4.45
CA SER A 341 8.06 34.16 -3.80
C SER A 341 9.43 33.46 -3.77
N TYR A 342 10.37 33.92 -4.60
CA TYR A 342 11.69 33.29 -4.74
C TYR A 342 12.70 33.85 -3.72
N SER A 343 13.38 32.99 -2.97
CA SER A 343 14.66 33.30 -2.33
C SER A 343 15.81 32.68 -3.14
N THR A 344 16.96 33.36 -3.17
CA THR A 344 18.14 32.97 -3.96
C THR A 344 18.71 31.61 -3.55
N ALA A 345 19.00 30.75 -4.52
CA ALA A 345 19.54 29.40 -4.35
C ALA A 345 20.99 29.30 -4.83
N TYR A 346 21.85 28.49 -4.18
CA TYR A 346 23.04 27.84 -4.77
C TYR A 346 23.59 26.75 -3.82
N HIS A 347 23.47 25.46 -4.15
CA HIS A 347 24.38 24.37 -3.68
C HIS A 347 24.24 23.08 -4.54
N PRO A 348 25.01 22.94 -5.64
CA PRO A 348 24.95 21.83 -6.59
C PRO A 348 25.74 20.57 -6.17
N GLN A 349 25.82 20.24 -4.87
CA GLN A 349 26.63 19.10 -4.38
C GLN A 349 25.88 18.22 -3.36
N SER A 350 24.55 18.09 -3.46
CA SER A 350 23.73 17.82 -2.27
C SER A 350 22.85 16.56 -2.29
N ASP A 351 22.72 15.82 -3.40
CA ASP A 351 21.70 14.77 -3.49
C ASP A 351 22.19 13.33 -3.71
N GLY A 352 23.14 12.90 -2.87
CA GLY A 352 23.61 11.51 -2.88
C GLY A 352 22.53 10.45 -2.55
N GLN A 353 21.35 10.86 -2.05
CA GLN A 353 20.23 9.94 -1.84
C GLN A 353 19.56 9.56 -3.16
N THR A 354 19.33 10.55 -4.04
CA THR A 354 18.81 10.27 -5.39
C THR A 354 19.86 9.57 -6.24
N GLU A 355 21.15 9.90 -6.09
CA GLU A 355 22.24 9.19 -6.77
C GLU A 355 22.26 7.69 -6.42
N ILE A 356 22.13 7.33 -5.13
CA ILE A 356 22.02 5.93 -4.69
C ILE A 356 20.78 5.25 -5.29
N LYS A 357 19.65 5.96 -5.39
CA LYS A 357 18.41 5.40 -5.96
C LYS A 357 18.49 5.24 -7.48
N ASN A 358 19.14 6.14 -8.18
CA ASN A 358 19.38 6.04 -9.62
C ASN A 358 20.34 4.88 -9.94
N GLN A 359 21.43 4.76 -9.18
CA GLN A 359 22.34 3.61 -9.29
C GLN A 359 21.60 2.29 -9.03
N TRP A 360 20.73 2.26 -8.02
CA TRP A 360 19.89 1.09 -7.76
C TRP A 360 18.93 0.81 -8.91
N LEU A 361 18.24 1.82 -9.47
CA LEU A 361 17.32 1.63 -10.59
C LEU A 361 18.05 1.15 -11.84
N GLU A 362 19.19 1.75 -12.19
CA GLU A 362 19.99 1.30 -13.32
C GLU A 362 20.46 -0.15 -13.14
N ALA A 363 20.91 -0.51 -11.95
CA ALA A 363 21.28 -1.88 -11.62
C ALA A 363 20.09 -2.84 -11.65
N TYR A 364 18.89 -2.37 -11.30
CA TYR A 364 17.64 -3.12 -11.33
C TYR A 364 17.17 -3.36 -12.76
N LEU A 365 17.22 -2.37 -13.65
CA LEU A 365 16.72 -2.49 -15.03
C LEU A 365 17.64 -3.33 -15.92
N ARG A 366 18.96 -3.24 -15.76
CA ARG A 366 19.95 -3.93 -16.62
C ARG A 366 19.74 -5.46 -16.74
N PRO A 367 19.35 -6.20 -15.68
CA PRO A 367 18.96 -7.60 -15.75
C PRO A 367 17.73 -7.93 -16.62
N PHE A 368 16.73 -7.05 -16.68
CA PHE A 368 15.41 -7.38 -17.22
C PHE A 368 15.12 -6.75 -18.58
N ILE A 369 16.04 -5.95 -19.10
CA ILE A 369 15.96 -5.39 -20.45
C ILE A 369 16.50 -6.37 -21.47
N ASN A 370 15.82 -6.49 -22.61
CA ASN A 370 16.29 -7.33 -23.71
C ASN A 370 17.65 -6.82 -24.26
N HIS A 371 18.31 -7.64 -25.08
CA HIS A 371 19.61 -7.28 -25.68
C HIS A 371 19.59 -5.95 -26.45
N ARG A 372 18.43 -5.54 -27.00
CA ARG A 372 18.26 -4.28 -27.73
C ARG A 372 17.87 -3.11 -26.82
N GLN A 373 17.71 -3.37 -25.51
CA GLN A 373 17.33 -2.45 -24.45
C GLN A 373 16.03 -1.69 -24.73
N SER A 374 15.09 -2.30 -25.46
CA SER A 374 13.92 -1.62 -26.01
C SER A 374 12.64 -1.76 -25.17
N ASP A 375 12.72 -2.37 -24.00
CA ASP A 375 11.59 -2.87 -23.20
C ASP A 375 11.72 -2.57 -21.70
N TRP A 376 12.42 -1.50 -21.33
CA TRP A 376 12.65 -1.10 -19.93
C TRP A 376 11.43 -0.48 -19.21
N LYS A 377 10.28 -0.37 -19.90
CA LYS A 377 9.12 0.44 -19.46
C LYS A 377 8.14 -0.34 -18.60
#